data_AF-A0A814KX99-F1
#
_entry.id   AF-A0A814KX99-F1
#
_cell.length_a   1.000
_cell.length_b   1.000
_cell.length_c   1.000
_cell.angle_alpha   90.00
_cell.angle_beta   90.00
_cell.angle_gamma   90.00
#
_symmetry.space_group_name_H-M   'P 1'
#
loop_
_entity.id
_entity.type
_entity.pdbx_description
1 polymer ?
#
loop_
_entity_poly.entity_id
_entity_poly.type
_entity_poly.pdbx_seq_one_letter_code
_entity_poly.pdbx_strand_id
1 'polypeptide(L)'
;DLFILNNGWLVGLTDINTSKDNVRERQAAYLVELLSHGASGFRFDAAKHMAPEDMSAVLKKVQAKMGGQLPDDFFVWLEVLTGGESGVLWSGPAWYGSAFENTLRKDLGSQSEVDKVKMWDGLYPKEPANNPISRKRVVIQNDDHDQQHPGSSSRDMGPFGCVLVKNCPASDHRNFEVKLFENPFGVGNNAEDWPIRFILSSYYFTHGSNGLPDGWSHCSLCTVTCTSCKESVPKIPAYVPGECGYAGTGYTKVHRDIKIINAMRKWMGLGPISGADIGLPGLVPNREAQTLLAIIYIRYNYNNDFEISMIKPMGILKKKLMTNDESDEDISETNSKIGVTISLLVSLFEYLMSSEYGSESGNEVDTEDDNEVENDVDDKVSD
;
A
#
# COMPACT_ATOMS: atom_id res chain seq x y z
N ASP A 1 -28.15 1.43 -3.31
CA ASP A 1 -28.37 2.51 -2.33
C ASP A 1 -27.00 3.00 -1.86
N LEU A 2 -26.74 4.31 -1.93
CA LEU A 2 -25.49 4.92 -1.46
C LEU A 2 -25.30 4.75 0.06
N PHE A 3 -26.40 4.71 0.81
CA PHE A 3 -26.33 4.49 2.25
C PHE A 3 -25.71 3.12 2.56
N ILE A 4 -26.17 2.07 1.87
CA ILE A 4 -25.63 0.70 2.02
C ILE A 4 -24.16 0.62 1.59
N LEU A 5 -23.75 1.38 0.57
CA LEU A 5 -22.36 1.37 0.09
C LEU A 5 -21.37 1.85 1.17
N ASN A 6 -21.75 2.86 1.95
CA ASN A 6 -20.87 3.55 2.90
C ASN A 6 -21.14 3.27 4.38
N ASN A 7 -22.24 2.58 4.70
CA ASN A 7 -22.62 2.25 6.08
C ASN A 7 -22.96 0.76 6.25
N GLY A 8 -22.82 -0.02 5.17
CA GLY A 8 -22.97 -1.47 5.20
C GLY A 8 -21.66 -2.15 5.54
N TRP A 9 -21.74 -3.24 6.29
CA TRP A 9 -20.56 -4.06 6.62
C TRP A 9 -20.09 -4.78 5.36
N LEU A 10 -18.89 -4.43 4.87
CA LEU A 10 -18.28 -5.15 3.76
C LEU A 10 -18.01 -6.60 4.20
N VAL A 11 -18.82 -7.54 3.71
CA VAL A 11 -18.72 -8.98 4.00
C VAL A 11 -18.63 -9.34 5.51
N GLY A 12 -19.27 -8.54 6.37
CA GLY A 12 -19.24 -8.76 7.83
C GLY A 12 -18.06 -8.13 8.56
N LEU A 13 -17.24 -7.32 7.89
CA LEU A 13 -16.24 -6.47 8.53
C LEU A 13 -16.92 -5.33 9.29
N THR A 14 -16.50 -5.09 10.53
CA THR A 14 -17.00 -3.99 11.35
C THR A 14 -16.69 -2.65 10.70
N ASP A 15 -17.74 -1.91 10.35
CA ASP A 15 -17.60 -0.61 9.71
C ASP A 15 -17.28 0.49 10.73
N ILE A 16 -16.18 1.21 10.49
CA ILE A 16 -15.76 2.31 11.34
C ILE A 16 -16.51 3.56 10.92
N ASN A 17 -17.29 4.15 11.84
CA ASN A 17 -18.03 5.38 11.60
C ASN A 17 -17.10 6.59 11.42
N THR A 18 -16.60 6.77 10.20
CA THR A 18 -15.65 7.82 9.83
C THR A 18 -16.30 9.20 9.79
N SER A 19 -17.63 9.31 9.89
CA SER A 19 -18.30 10.61 9.98
C SER A 19 -18.01 11.35 11.29
N LYS A 20 -17.59 10.62 12.34
CA LYS A 20 -17.27 11.19 13.65
C LYS A 20 -15.91 11.89 13.66
N ASP A 21 -15.88 13.12 14.18
CA ASP A 21 -14.66 13.93 14.19
C ASP A 21 -13.48 13.26 14.92
N ASN A 22 -13.73 12.64 16.09
CA ASN A 22 -12.70 11.95 16.86
C ASN A 22 -12.11 10.73 16.13
N VAL A 23 -12.90 10.07 15.27
CA VAL A 23 -12.43 8.96 14.43
C VAL A 23 -11.49 9.48 13.34
N ARG A 24 -11.88 10.56 12.65
CA ARG A 24 -11.04 11.20 11.63
C ARG A 24 -9.75 11.75 12.22
N GLU A 25 -9.80 12.31 13.44
CA GLU A 25 -8.61 12.74 14.18
C GLU A 25 -7.65 11.57 14.45
N ARG A 26 -8.18 10.42 14.89
CA ARG A 26 -7.36 9.24 15.15
C ARG A 26 -6.73 8.68 13.87
N GLN A 27 -7.50 8.59 12.79
CA GLN A 27 -6.99 8.18 11.47
C GLN A 27 -5.91 9.14 10.97
N ALA A 28 -6.14 10.45 11.02
CA ALA A 28 -5.16 11.44 10.60
C ALA A 28 -3.88 11.41 11.45
N ALA A 29 -4.01 11.24 12.77
CA ALA A 29 -2.84 11.10 13.66
C ALA A 29 -1.99 9.87 13.30
N TYR A 30 -2.63 8.73 13.03
CA TYR A 30 -1.94 7.52 12.58
C TYR A 30 -1.19 7.74 11.26
N LEU A 31 -1.82 8.39 10.27
CA LEU A 31 -1.17 8.68 8.99
C LEU A 31 0.03 9.63 9.16
N VAL A 32 -0.11 10.68 9.99
CA VAL A 32 1.00 11.61 10.28
C VAL A 32 2.14 10.93 11.01
N GLU A 33 1.85 10.00 11.92
CA GLU A 33 2.89 9.19 12.58
C GLU A 33 3.67 8.36 11.55
N LEU A 34 2.99 7.71 10.61
CA LEU A 34 3.66 6.97 9.53
C LEU A 34 4.48 7.89 8.60
N LEU A 35 3.97 9.09 8.28
CA LEU A 35 4.74 10.09 7.53
C LEU A 35 6.01 10.49 8.31
N SER A 36 5.92 10.63 9.64
CA SER A 36 7.08 10.96 10.49
C SER A 36 8.15 9.85 10.51
N HIS A 37 7.75 8.60 10.26
CA HIS A 37 8.66 7.47 10.09
C HIS A 37 9.23 7.35 8.66
N GLY A 38 8.87 8.25 7.75
CA GLY A 38 9.42 8.33 6.40
C GLY A 38 8.55 7.73 5.29
N ALA A 39 7.25 7.49 5.54
CA ALA A 39 6.33 7.17 4.46
C ALA A 39 6.10 8.41 3.56
N SER A 40 6.04 8.19 2.25
CA SER A 40 5.69 9.23 1.25
C SER A 40 4.21 9.17 0.84
N GLY A 41 3.40 8.31 1.45
CA GLY A 41 2.04 8.10 0.99
C GLY A 41 1.39 6.80 1.41
N PHE A 42 0.14 6.61 0.99
CA PHE A 42 -0.69 5.49 1.45
C PHE A 42 -1.63 4.92 0.37
N ARG A 43 -1.82 3.60 0.38
CA ARG A 43 -3.01 2.96 -0.20
C ARG A 43 -4.15 3.08 0.80
N PHE A 44 -5.27 3.66 0.40
CA PHE A 44 -6.49 3.59 1.18
C PHE A 44 -7.30 2.39 0.69
N ASP A 45 -7.26 1.33 1.49
CA ASP A 45 -8.03 0.11 1.30
C ASP A 45 -9.53 0.39 1.33
N ALA A 46 -10.30 -0.36 0.53
CA ALA A 46 -11.75 -0.33 0.54
C ALA A 46 -12.36 1.08 0.45
N ALA A 47 -11.65 2.05 -0.15
CA ALA A 47 -12.03 3.46 -0.14
C ALA A 47 -13.42 3.69 -0.76
N LYS A 48 -13.86 2.85 -1.69
CA LYS A 48 -15.25 2.85 -2.21
C LYS A 48 -16.32 2.90 -1.11
N HIS A 49 -16.04 2.28 0.04
CA HIS A 49 -16.96 2.12 1.17
C HIS A 49 -16.87 3.26 2.18
N MET A 50 -16.07 4.29 1.90
CA MET A 50 -16.03 5.52 2.70
C MET A 50 -16.82 6.61 1.99
N ALA A 51 -17.44 7.52 2.74
CA ALA A 51 -18.01 8.72 2.11
C ALA A 51 -16.86 9.63 1.59
N PRO A 52 -16.98 10.24 0.39
CA PRO A 52 -16.07 11.21 -0.17
C PRO A 52 -15.81 12.39 0.77
N GLU A 53 -16.84 12.86 1.49
CA GLU A 53 -16.73 13.91 2.50
C GLU A 53 -15.88 13.47 3.68
N ASP A 54 -16.05 12.22 4.13
CA ASP A 54 -15.29 11.64 5.23
C ASP A 54 -13.81 11.46 4.81
N MET A 55 -13.58 10.91 3.62
CA MET A 55 -12.26 10.74 3.03
C MET A 55 -11.53 12.08 2.90
N SER A 56 -12.20 13.08 2.33
CA SER A 56 -11.65 14.43 2.18
C SER A 56 -11.35 15.08 3.54
N ALA A 57 -12.24 14.90 4.53
CA ALA A 57 -12.05 15.44 5.87
C ALA A 57 -10.86 14.80 6.62
N VAL A 58 -10.60 13.50 6.43
CA VAL A 58 -9.38 12.84 6.95
C VAL A 58 -8.14 13.46 6.32
N LEU A 59 -8.10 13.59 4.99
CA LEU A 59 -6.96 14.17 4.27
C LEU A 59 -6.72 15.64 4.66
N LYS A 60 -7.79 16.41 4.89
CA LYS A 60 -7.71 17.79 5.40
C LYS A 60 -7.07 17.86 6.78
N LYS A 61 -7.41 16.93 7.68
CA LYS A 61 -6.77 16.84 9.00
C LYS A 61 -5.30 16.46 8.90
N VAL A 62 -4.93 15.56 7.98
CA VAL A 62 -3.51 15.26 7.68
C VAL A 62 -2.80 16.52 7.20
N GLN A 63 -3.36 17.22 6.21
CA GLN A 63 -2.82 18.47 5.68
C GLN A 63 -2.61 19.51 6.79
N ALA A 64 -3.61 19.71 7.66
CA ALA A 64 -3.51 20.64 8.79
C ALA A 64 -2.39 20.25 9.78
N LYS A 65 -2.28 18.97 10.12
CA LYS A 65 -1.22 18.45 11.01
C LYS A 65 0.18 18.53 10.40
N MET A 66 0.28 18.54 9.07
CA MET A 66 1.53 18.74 8.32
C MET A 66 1.88 20.21 8.08
N GLY A 67 1.19 21.15 8.73
CA GLY A 67 1.49 22.59 8.63
C GLY A 67 0.68 23.33 7.55
N GLY A 68 -0.44 22.75 7.11
CA GLY A 68 -1.37 23.37 6.16
C GLY A 68 -1.14 23.00 4.70
N GLN A 69 -0.12 22.20 4.41
CA GLN A 69 0.15 21.60 3.09
C GLN A 69 0.57 20.15 3.27
N LEU A 70 0.18 19.29 2.33
CA LEU A 70 0.72 17.93 2.28
C LEU A 70 2.19 18.01 1.82
N PRO A 71 3.07 17.10 2.28
CA PRO A 71 4.44 17.03 1.78
C PRO A 71 4.51 16.98 0.25
N ASP A 72 5.63 17.41 -0.31
CA ASP A 72 5.81 17.42 -1.75
C ASP A 72 5.74 16.00 -2.31
N ASP A 73 6.48 15.07 -1.75
CA ASP A 73 6.47 13.65 -2.15
C ASP A 73 5.20 12.89 -1.74
N PHE A 74 4.25 13.53 -1.03
CA PHE A 74 3.02 12.90 -0.60
C PHE A 74 2.13 12.48 -1.77
N PHE A 75 1.63 11.24 -1.71
CA PHE A 75 0.47 10.83 -2.49
C PHE A 75 -0.38 9.80 -1.76
N VAL A 76 -1.66 9.73 -2.09
CA VAL A 76 -2.52 8.60 -1.73
C VAL A 76 -3.11 7.99 -2.98
N TRP A 77 -3.45 6.70 -2.92
CA TRP A 77 -4.27 6.08 -3.94
C TRP A 77 -5.42 5.32 -3.29
N LEU A 78 -6.62 5.66 -3.74
CA LEU A 78 -7.86 5.12 -3.22
C LEU A 78 -8.25 3.87 -4.00
N GLU A 79 -8.50 2.78 -3.29
CA GLU A 79 -9.13 1.61 -3.89
C GLU A 79 -10.64 1.86 -4.06
N VAL A 80 -11.02 2.27 -5.28
CA VAL A 80 -12.41 2.45 -5.67
C VAL A 80 -12.73 1.53 -6.83
N LEU A 81 -13.02 0.26 -6.53
CA LEU A 81 -13.41 -0.73 -7.54
C LEU A 81 -14.85 -0.56 -7.98
N THR A 82 -15.06 -0.19 -9.24
CA THR A 82 -16.37 0.27 -9.70
C THR A 82 -17.43 -0.80 -9.79
N GLY A 83 -17.04 -2.02 -10.18
CA GLY A 83 -17.96 -3.15 -10.34
C GLY A 83 -19.23 -2.78 -11.12
N GLY A 84 -20.37 -3.29 -10.65
CA GLY A 84 -21.70 -2.92 -11.16
C GLY A 84 -22.17 -1.54 -10.71
N GLU A 85 -21.46 -0.90 -9.78
CA GLU A 85 -21.79 0.40 -9.19
C GLU A 85 -21.23 1.60 -9.97
N SER A 86 -20.57 1.37 -11.11
CA SER A 86 -19.93 2.42 -11.94
C SER A 86 -20.85 3.61 -12.22
N GLY A 87 -22.14 3.36 -12.46
CA GLY A 87 -23.14 4.41 -12.70
C GLY A 87 -23.29 5.38 -11.52
N VAL A 88 -23.23 4.91 -10.28
CA VAL A 88 -23.35 5.76 -9.08
C VAL A 88 -22.02 6.48 -8.78
N LEU A 89 -20.90 5.79 -8.99
CA LEU A 89 -19.56 6.30 -8.72
C LEU A 89 -19.14 7.39 -9.72
N TRP A 90 -19.46 7.21 -11.00
CA TRP A 90 -18.98 8.06 -12.10
C TRP A 90 -20.01 9.03 -12.66
N SER A 91 -21.23 8.55 -12.91
CA SER A 91 -22.20 9.31 -13.70
C SER A 91 -23.29 9.98 -12.87
N GLY A 92 -23.83 9.26 -11.87
CA GLY A 92 -24.96 9.64 -11.03
C GLY A 92 -24.61 10.78 -10.08
N PRO A 93 -24.70 10.67 -8.75
CA PRO A 93 -24.14 11.71 -7.88
C PRO A 93 -22.61 11.88 -8.09
N ALA A 94 -21.99 11.08 -8.97
CA ALA A 94 -20.59 11.13 -9.36
C ALA A 94 -19.70 11.08 -8.13
N TRP A 95 -20.08 10.16 -7.22
CA TRP A 95 -19.67 10.11 -5.83
C TRP A 95 -18.15 10.20 -5.69
N TYR A 96 -17.41 9.35 -6.41
CA TYR A 96 -15.95 9.37 -6.48
C TYR A 96 -15.41 10.06 -7.76
N GLY A 97 -16.30 10.52 -8.64
CA GLY A 97 -15.97 11.30 -9.83
C GLY A 97 -15.88 12.80 -9.54
N SER A 98 -16.68 13.60 -10.25
CA SER A 98 -16.64 15.06 -10.14
C SER A 98 -17.06 15.59 -8.76
N ALA A 99 -17.95 14.90 -8.04
CA ALA A 99 -18.36 15.32 -6.71
C ALA A 99 -17.20 15.26 -5.71
N PHE A 100 -16.49 14.13 -5.66
CA PHE A 100 -15.31 14.00 -4.79
C PHE A 100 -14.22 14.99 -5.15
N GLU A 101 -13.96 15.25 -6.44
CA GLU A 101 -12.99 16.26 -6.84
C GLU A 101 -13.36 17.66 -6.32
N ASN A 102 -14.63 18.03 -6.38
CA ASN A 102 -15.11 19.31 -5.85
C ASN A 102 -14.95 19.38 -4.32
N THR A 103 -15.23 18.28 -3.61
CA THR A 103 -15.03 18.18 -2.16
C THR A 103 -13.55 18.33 -1.78
N LEU A 104 -12.65 17.63 -2.49
CA LEU A 104 -11.21 17.76 -2.29
C LEU A 104 -10.72 19.19 -2.55
N ARG A 105 -11.20 19.83 -3.63
CA ARG A 105 -10.82 21.21 -3.95
C ARG A 105 -11.26 22.19 -2.87
N LYS A 106 -12.45 21.98 -2.30
CA LYS A 106 -12.96 22.78 -1.17
C LYS A 106 -12.11 22.59 0.09
N ASP A 107 -11.70 21.37 0.38
CA ASP A 107 -11.02 21.06 1.65
C ASP A 107 -9.51 21.24 1.64
N LEU A 108 -8.85 20.89 0.53
CA LEU A 108 -7.39 20.93 0.38
C LEU A 108 -6.91 22.23 -0.30
N GLY A 109 -7.83 23.01 -0.87
CA GLY A 109 -7.62 24.40 -1.30
C GLY A 109 -6.96 24.61 -2.67
N SER A 110 -6.13 23.69 -3.18
CA SER A 110 -5.44 23.88 -4.46
C SER A 110 -5.44 22.62 -5.33
N GLN A 111 -5.35 22.81 -6.67
CA GLN A 111 -5.29 21.69 -7.60
C GLN A 111 -4.04 20.82 -7.39
N SER A 112 -2.91 21.40 -6.98
CA SER A 112 -1.69 20.64 -6.67
C SER A 112 -1.89 19.69 -5.48
N GLU A 113 -2.69 20.08 -4.48
CA GLU A 113 -3.03 19.20 -3.35
C GLU A 113 -4.03 18.12 -3.78
N VAL A 114 -5.03 18.48 -4.59
CA VAL A 114 -5.99 17.53 -5.18
C VAL A 114 -5.28 16.49 -6.05
N ASP A 115 -4.26 16.91 -6.80
CA ASP A 115 -3.47 16.04 -7.66
C ASP A 115 -2.66 15.02 -6.84
N LYS A 116 -2.36 15.24 -5.56
CA LYS A 116 -1.74 14.23 -4.68
C LYS A 116 -2.71 13.09 -4.31
N VAL A 117 -4.02 13.28 -4.49
CA VAL A 117 -5.06 12.28 -4.23
C VAL A 117 -5.40 11.52 -5.51
N LYS A 118 -4.85 10.31 -5.61
CA LYS A 118 -5.03 9.41 -6.75
C LYS A 118 -6.12 8.37 -6.46
N MET A 119 -6.56 7.69 -7.51
CA MET A 119 -7.47 6.56 -7.42
C MET A 119 -6.95 5.41 -8.28
N TRP A 120 -7.14 4.19 -7.82
CA TRP A 120 -6.82 3.03 -8.61
C TRP A 120 -7.75 2.90 -9.82
N ASP A 121 -7.18 2.71 -11.01
CA ASP A 121 -7.96 2.43 -12.21
C ASP A 121 -8.42 0.96 -12.25
N GLY A 122 -9.63 0.71 -11.75
CA GLY A 122 -10.27 -0.59 -11.90
C GLY A 122 -10.61 -0.95 -13.36
N LEU A 123 -10.58 0.02 -14.29
CA LEU A 123 -10.91 -0.19 -15.71
C LEU A 123 -9.67 -0.50 -16.56
N TYR A 124 -8.47 -0.18 -16.07
CA TYR A 124 -7.23 -0.53 -16.74
C TYR A 124 -6.92 -2.04 -16.58
N PRO A 125 -6.44 -2.75 -17.62
CA PRO A 125 -6.07 -2.28 -18.96
C PRO A 125 -7.18 -2.32 -20.00
N LYS A 126 -8.35 -2.92 -19.70
CA LYS A 126 -9.37 -3.26 -20.70
C LYS A 126 -10.12 -2.05 -21.24
N GLU A 127 -10.53 -1.13 -20.36
CA GLU A 127 -11.41 0.00 -20.69
C GLU A 127 -10.92 1.35 -20.11
N PRO A 128 -9.62 1.68 -20.18
CA PRO A 128 -9.06 2.86 -19.50
C PRO A 128 -9.62 4.20 -19.98
N ALA A 129 -10.22 4.24 -21.17
CA ALA A 129 -10.88 5.44 -21.69
C ALA A 129 -12.20 5.78 -20.99
N ASN A 130 -12.79 4.82 -20.25
CA ASN A 130 -14.07 5.00 -19.57
C ASN A 130 -13.92 5.60 -18.16
N ASN A 131 -12.70 5.81 -17.68
CA ASN A 131 -12.46 6.46 -16.39
C ASN A 131 -12.70 7.98 -16.51
N PRO A 132 -13.66 8.57 -15.78
CA PRO A 132 -14.03 9.97 -15.96
C PRO A 132 -13.10 10.96 -15.26
N ILE A 133 -12.22 10.49 -14.37
CA ILE A 133 -11.29 11.39 -13.65
C ILE A 133 -10.01 11.63 -14.46
N SER A 134 -9.33 12.74 -14.17
CA SER A 134 -8.06 13.08 -14.81
C SER A 134 -7.05 11.93 -14.67
N ARG A 135 -6.38 11.56 -15.78
CA ARG A 135 -5.32 10.53 -15.78
C ARG A 135 -4.15 10.88 -14.86
N LYS A 136 -3.96 12.16 -14.54
CA LYS A 136 -2.97 12.61 -13.54
C LYS A 136 -3.33 12.16 -12.12
N ARG A 137 -4.61 11.87 -11.87
CA ARG A 137 -5.16 11.42 -10.58
C ARG A 137 -5.47 9.92 -10.56
N VAL A 138 -4.89 9.16 -11.48
CA VAL A 138 -5.12 7.72 -11.61
C VAL A 138 -3.81 6.97 -11.43
N VAL A 139 -3.87 5.83 -10.73
CA VAL A 139 -2.77 4.86 -10.69
C VAL A 139 -3.17 3.59 -11.46
N ILE A 140 -2.22 3.01 -12.20
CA ILE A 140 -2.46 1.82 -13.02
C ILE A 140 -1.48 0.70 -12.67
N GLN A 141 -1.90 -0.54 -12.89
CA GLN A 141 -1.09 -1.74 -12.72
C GLN A 141 -1.57 -2.85 -13.66
N ASN A 142 -0.68 -3.77 -14.05
CA ASN A 142 -1.07 -4.92 -14.86
C ASN A 142 -1.95 -5.89 -14.05
N ASP A 143 -1.46 -6.40 -12.92
CA ASP A 143 -2.18 -7.25 -11.95
C ASP A 143 -2.05 -6.70 -10.52
N ASP A 144 -2.83 -7.25 -9.60
CA ASP A 144 -2.84 -6.86 -8.18
C ASP A 144 -3.00 -8.08 -7.27
N HIS A 145 -2.83 -7.86 -5.96
CA HIS A 145 -2.86 -8.93 -4.97
C HIS A 145 -4.23 -9.61 -4.82
N ASP A 146 -5.34 -8.88 -4.95
CA ASP A 146 -6.68 -9.44 -4.78
C ASP A 146 -7.04 -10.36 -5.95
N GLN A 147 -6.69 -9.95 -7.16
CA GLN A 147 -6.85 -10.74 -8.37
C GLN A 147 -6.08 -12.08 -8.34
N GLN A 148 -5.15 -12.27 -7.40
CA GLN A 148 -4.45 -13.55 -7.20
C GLN A 148 -5.33 -14.60 -6.51
N HIS A 149 -6.40 -14.20 -5.83
CA HIS A 149 -7.25 -15.11 -5.08
C HIS A 149 -8.56 -15.46 -5.82
N PRO A 150 -9.11 -16.67 -5.63
CA PRO A 150 -10.47 -16.99 -6.07
C PRO A 150 -11.51 -16.14 -5.34
N GLY A 151 -12.59 -15.75 -6.02
CA GLY A 151 -13.70 -15.01 -5.39
C GLY A 151 -13.45 -13.52 -5.13
N SER A 152 -12.26 -13.00 -5.43
CA SER A 152 -12.05 -11.54 -5.49
C SER A 152 -13.01 -10.92 -6.50
N SER A 153 -13.46 -9.69 -6.21
CA SER A 153 -14.11 -8.77 -7.16
C SER A 153 -13.11 -8.35 -8.24
N SER A 154 -12.57 -9.34 -8.96
CA SER A 154 -11.51 -9.17 -9.93
C SER A 154 -11.99 -8.27 -11.06
N ARG A 155 -11.21 -7.24 -11.39
CA ARG A 155 -11.36 -6.56 -12.68
C ARG A 155 -11.10 -7.57 -13.81
N ASP A 156 -11.99 -7.60 -14.79
CA ASP A 156 -11.78 -8.37 -16.01
C ASP A 156 -10.80 -7.60 -16.91
N MET A 157 -9.62 -8.19 -17.12
CA MET A 157 -8.57 -7.60 -17.96
C MET A 157 -8.71 -7.98 -19.44
N GLY A 158 -9.59 -8.93 -19.76
CA GLY A 158 -9.71 -9.51 -21.11
C GLY A 158 -8.34 -9.97 -21.66
N PRO A 159 -8.04 -9.73 -22.95
CA PRO A 159 -6.75 -10.07 -23.55
C PRO A 159 -5.64 -9.04 -23.26
N PHE A 160 -5.91 -8.01 -22.46
CA PHE A 160 -5.02 -6.85 -22.30
C PHE A 160 -4.13 -6.91 -21.06
N GLY A 161 -4.28 -7.96 -20.25
CA GLY A 161 -3.48 -8.20 -19.05
C GLY A 161 -3.69 -9.61 -18.53
N CYS A 162 -2.92 -9.99 -17.52
CA CYS A 162 -3.00 -11.31 -16.91
C CYS A 162 -2.40 -11.31 -15.50
N VAL A 163 -2.81 -12.27 -14.66
CA VAL A 163 -2.29 -12.45 -13.30
C VAL A 163 -1.17 -13.49 -13.29
N LEU A 164 0.04 -13.11 -12.84
CA LEU A 164 1.21 -13.96 -12.95
C LEU A 164 1.04 -15.34 -12.29
N VAL A 165 0.57 -15.35 -11.04
CA VAL A 165 0.55 -16.55 -10.19
C VAL A 165 -0.64 -17.48 -10.44
N LYS A 166 -1.56 -17.12 -11.35
CA LYS A 166 -2.70 -17.96 -11.71
C LYS A 166 -2.39 -18.83 -12.92
N ASN A 167 -2.24 -18.23 -14.11
CA ASN A 167 -2.03 -18.96 -15.37
C ASN A 167 -1.37 -18.08 -16.44
N CYS A 168 -0.64 -17.03 -16.06
CA CYS A 168 0.01 -16.18 -17.06
C CYS A 168 1.43 -16.65 -17.37
N PRO A 169 1.76 -16.93 -18.65
CA PRO A 169 3.14 -17.15 -19.04
C PRO A 169 4.02 -15.96 -18.66
N ALA A 170 5.21 -16.23 -18.11
CA ALA A 170 6.15 -15.19 -17.68
C ALA A 170 6.56 -14.24 -18.83
N SER A 171 6.56 -14.72 -20.08
CA SER A 171 6.80 -13.88 -21.26
C SER A 171 5.70 -12.83 -21.43
N ASP A 172 4.45 -13.26 -21.29
CA ASP A 172 3.27 -12.44 -21.60
C ASP A 172 3.06 -11.42 -20.49
N HIS A 173 3.14 -11.87 -19.23
CA HIS A 173 3.14 -10.99 -18.07
C HIS A 173 4.21 -9.90 -18.18
N ARG A 174 5.45 -10.28 -18.51
CA ARG A 174 6.55 -9.33 -18.72
C ARG A 174 6.24 -8.33 -19.83
N ASN A 175 5.60 -8.76 -20.92
CA ASN A 175 5.24 -7.86 -22.01
C ASN A 175 4.17 -6.85 -21.58
N PHE A 176 3.20 -7.25 -20.74
CA PHE A 176 2.23 -6.31 -20.17
C PHE A 176 2.88 -5.31 -19.23
N GLU A 177 3.82 -5.74 -18.39
CA GLU A 177 4.59 -4.86 -17.51
C GLU A 177 5.48 -3.89 -18.30
N VAL A 178 6.18 -4.34 -19.34
CA VAL A 178 6.94 -3.45 -20.23
C VAL A 178 6.01 -2.42 -20.88
N LYS A 179 4.85 -2.88 -21.39
CA LYS A 179 3.84 -2.01 -22.00
C LYS A 179 3.31 -0.97 -21.03
N LEU A 180 3.16 -1.30 -19.74
CA LEU A 180 2.75 -0.38 -18.69
C LEU A 180 3.62 0.89 -18.67
N PHE A 181 4.92 0.77 -18.95
CA PHE A 181 5.85 1.91 -18.97
C PHE A 181 6.07 2.51 -20.36
N GLU A 182 6.12 1.69 -21.41
CA GLU A 182 6.45 2.19 -22.75
C GLU A 182 5.26 2.80 -23.50
N ASN A 183 4.08 2.18 -23.39
CA ASN A 183 2.87 2.57 -24.13
C ASN A 183 1.61 1.96 -23.48
N PRO A 184 1.23 2.40 -22.27
CA PRO A 184 0.08 1.87 -21.57
C PRO A 184 -1.22 2.07 -22.35
N PHE A 185 -2.18 1.17 -22.16
CA PHE A 185 -3.45 1.20 -22.91
C PHE A 185 -4.21 2.49 -22.64
N GLY A 186 -4.60 3.20 -23.71
CA GLY A 186 -5.35 4.47 -23.63
C GLY A 186 -4.49 5.73 -23.43
N VAL A 187 -3.16 5.60 -23.44
CA VAL A 187 -2.26 6.73 -23.18
C VAL A 187 -2.41 7.79 -24.26
N GLY A 188 -2.53 9.06 -23.86
CA GLY A 188 -2.42 10.21 -24.76
C GLY A 188 -1.00 10.76 -24.76
N ASN A 189 -0.48 11.06 -23.56
CA ASN A 189 0.88 11.53 -23.35
C ASN A 189 1.57 10.65 -22.30
N ASN A 190 2.49 9.78 -22.72
CA ASN A 190 3.12 8.80 -21.83
C ASN A 190 4.00 9.43 -20.73
N ALA A 191 4.43 10.69 -20.89
CA ALA A 191 5.20 11.39 -19.86
C ALA A 191 4.30 11.98 -18.75
N GLU A 192 3.04 12.28 -19.04
CA GLU A 192 2.13 12.98 -18.11
C GLU A 192 0.95 12.13 -17.63
N ASP A 193 0.44 11.24 -18.47
CA ASP A 193 -0.67 10.35 -18.16
C ASP A 193 -0.19 9.21 -17.23
N TRP A 194 -0.98 8.93 -16.21
CA TRP A 194 -0.71 7.90 -15.19
C TRP A 194 0.67 8.05 -14.56
N PRO A 195 0.86 9.10 -13.75
CA PRO A 195 2.15 9.40 -13.14
C PRO A 195 2.61 8.36 -12.12
N ILE A 196 1.72 7.44 -11.71
CA ILE A 196 2.04 6.34 -10.79
C ILE A 196 1.62 5.02 -11.45
N ARG A 197 2.59 4.10 -11.53
CA ARG A 197 2.44 2.79 -12.17
C ARG A 197 3.04 1.74 -11.24
N PHE A 198 2.23 0.80 -10.79
CA PHE A 198 2.69 -0.24 -9.88
C PHE A 198 3.01 -1.53 -10.63
N ILE A 199 4.07 -2.19 -10.16
CA ILE A 199 4.44 -3.55 -10.56
C ILE A 199 4.20 -4.43 -9.35
N LEU A 200 3.42 -5.50 -9.51
CA LEU A 200 3.22 -6.47 -8.44
C LEU A 200 4.43 -7.40 -8.32
N SER A 201 4.95 -7.54 -7.11
CA SER A 201 5.90 -8.60 -6.77
C SER A 201 5.26 -9.50 -5.72
N SER A 202 4.91 -10.71 -6.12
CA SER A 202 4.17 -11.68 -5.32
C SER A 202 5.04 -12.91 -5.04
N TYR A 203 4.41 -14.03 -4.72
CA TYR A 203 4.99 -15.35 -4.55
C TYR A 203 4.12 -16.38 -5.27
N TYR A 204 4.74 -17.40 -5.85
CA TYR A 204 4.04 -18.48 -6.52
C TYR A 204 3.30 -19.33 -5.49
N PHE A 205 2.01 -19.58 -5.73
CA PHE A 205 1.22 -20.48 -4.92
C PHE A 205 1.68 -21.91 -5.15
N THR A 206 1.86 -22.67 -4.07
CA THR A 206 2.38 -24.03 -4.13
C THR A 206 1.32 -24.99 -3.65
N HIS A 207 1.07 -26.05 -4.41
CA HIS A 207 0.26 -27.22 -4.05
C HIS A 207 -1.22 -26.94 -3.65
N GLY A 208 -1.74 -25.72 -3.83
CA GLY A 208 -3.10 -25.35 -3.42
C GLY A 208 -3.13 -24.49 -2.15
N SER A 209 -1.97 -24.23 -1.57
CA SER A 209 -1.76 -23.22 -0.54
C SER A 209 -1.39 -21.85 -1.14
N ASN A 210 -2.02 -20.81 -0.59
CA ASN A 210 -1.68 -19.41 -0.82
C ASN A 210 -0.84 -18.84 0.34
N GLY A 211 -0.17 -19.69 1.13
CA GLY A 211 0.62 -19.27 2.29
C GLY A 211 1.82 -18.41 1.88
N LEU A 212 2.16 -17.43 2.71
CA LEU A 212 3.31 -16.56 2.48
C LEU A 212 4.60 -17.33 2.83
N PRO A 213 5.68 -17.23 2.04
CA PRO A 213 6.95 -17.88 2.33
C PRO A 213 7.78 -17.10 3.38
N ASP A 214 7.15 -16.75 4.50
CA ASP A 214 7.69 -15.95 5.59
C ASP A 214 8.29 -16.80 6.73
N GLY A 215 8.00 -18.10 6.72
CA GLY A 215 8.39 -19.04 7.78
C GLY A 215 7.35 -19.22 8.88
N TRP A 216 6.23 -18.49 8.83
CA TRP A 216 5.09 -18.64 9.74
C TRP A 216 3.98 -19.50 9.12
N SER A 217 3.91 -19.56 7.78
CA SER A 217 2.96 -20.39 7.04
C SER A 217 3.36 -21.88 6.98
N HIS A 218 3.81 -22.46 8.10
CA HIS A 218 4.28 -23.84 8.18
C HIS A 218 3.41 -24.66 9.16
N CYS A 219 2.94 -25.84 8.77
CA CYS A 219 2.00 -26.63 9.57
C CYS A 219 2.55 -27.08 10.93
N SER A 220 3.87 -27.22 11.05
CA SER A 220 4.50 -27.52 12.36
C SER A 220 4.35 -26.40 13.39
N LEU A 221 4.00 -25.18 12.96
CA LEU A 221 3.76 -24.03 13.84
C LEU A 221 2.29 -23.88 14.24
N CYS A 222 1.40 -24.71 13.68
CA CYS A 222 0.00 -24.65 14.01
C CYS A 222 -0.24 -25.14 15.46
N THR A 223 -1.04 -24.37 16.22
CA THR A 223 -1.34 -24.65 17.63
C THR A 223 -2.82 -24.87 17.94
N VAL A 224 -3.74 -24.50 17.04
CA VAL A 224 -5.20 -24.53 17.30
C VAL A 224 -5.92 -25.55 16.41
N THR A 225 -6.07 -25.25 15.11
CA THR A 225 -6.85 -26.09 14.18
C THR A 225 -5.94 -26.68 13.10
N CYS A 226 -5.14 -27.68 13.48
CA CYS A 226 -4.05 -28.16 12.63
C CYS A 226 -4.44 -29.30 11.69
N THR A 227 -5.60 -29.92 11.91
CA THR A 227 -6.15 -30.98 11.06
C THR A 227 -6.45 -30.49 9.63
N SER A 228 -6.72 -29.20 9.44
CA SER A 228 -6.91 -28.56 8.14
C SER A 228 -5.61 -28.05 7.51
N CYS A 229 -4.49 -28.01 8.24
CA CYS A 229 -3.20 -27.63 7.68
C CYS A 229 -2.63 -28.81 6.89
N LYS A 230 -2.77 -28.76 5.56
CA LYS A 230 -2.32 -29.83 4.67
C LYS A 230 -0.93 -29.58 4.07
N GLU A 231 -0.52 -28.32 4.02
CA GLU A 231 0.65 -27.90 3.27
C GLU A 231 1.43 -26.82 4.01
N SER A 232 2.75 -26.97 4.00
CA SER A 232 3.66 -26.02 4.62
C SER A 232 4.40 -25.22 3.56
N VAL A 233 4.44 -23.90 3.74
CA VAL A 233 5.24 -23.00 2.92
C VAL A 233 6.50 -22.64 3.73
N PRO A 234 7.68 -23.14 3.34
CA PRO A 234 8.91 -22.82 4.05
C PRO A 234 9.29 -21.35 3.86
N LYS A 235 10.10 -20.83 4.78
CA LYS A 235 10.69 -19.50 4.63
C LYS A 235 11.56 -19.45 3.38
N ILE A 236 11.32 -18.47 2.53
CA ILE A 236 12.19 -18.14 1.39
C ILE A 236 12.65 -16.69 1.57
N PRO A 237 13.94 -16.36 1.37
CA PRO A 237 14.34 -14.96 1.37
C PRO A 237 13.65 -14.19 0.24
N ALA A 238 12.98 -13.08 0.57
CA ALA A 238 12.38 -12.19 -0.42
C ALA A 238 13.43 -11.58 -1.35
N TYR A 239 14.62 -11.28 -0.79
CA TYR A 239 15.78 -10.81 -1.53
C TYR A 239 16.85 -11.89 -1.57
N VAL A 240 17.32 -12.20 -2.78
CA VAL A 240 18.52 -13.01 -3.01
C VAL A 240 19.42 -12.23 -3.99
N PRO A 241 20.72 -12.04 -3.67
CA PRO A 241 21.66 -11.43 -4.59
C PRO A 241 21.70 -12.16 -5.93
N GLY A 242 21.76 -11.45 -7.06
CA GLY A 242 21.91 -12.07 -8.38
C GLY A 242 20.65 -12.72 -8.97
N GLU A 243 19.58 -12.93 -8.20
CA GLU A 243 18.37 -13.55 -8.74
C GLU A 243 17.56 -12.59 -9.61
N CYS A 244 17.16 -13.08 -10.78
CA CYS A 244 16.28 -12.38 -11.71
C CYS A 244 14.81 -12.53 -11.31
N GLY A 245 13.96 -11.67 -11.87
CA GLY A 245 12.51 -11.86 -11.81
C GLY A 245 12.05 -13.12 -12.54
N TYR A 246 10.83 -13.57 -12.24
CA TYR A 246 10.17 -14.72 -12.85
C TYR A 246 10.91 -16.06 -12.65
N ALA A 247 11.48 -16.29 -11.46
CA ALA A 247 12.21 -17.52 -11.13
C ALA A 247 11.35 -18.81 -11.17
N GLY A 248 10.02 -18.69 -11.27
CA GLY A 248 9.09 -19.83 -11.34
C GLY A 248 8.83 -20.53 -10.00
N THR A 249 9.52 -20.15 -8.92
CA THR A 249 9.33 -20.65 -7.56
C THR A 249 9.55 -19.55 -6.53
N GLY A 250 8.97 -19.67 -5.34
CA GLY A 250 9.09 -18.67 -4.26
C GLY A 250 8.55 -17.30 -4.68
N TYR A 251 9.27 -16.23 -4.37
CA TYR A 251 8.89 -14.87 -4.78
C TYR A 251 9.07 -14.62 -6.28
N THR A 252 8.08 -13.97 -6.91
CA THR A 252 8.07 -13.69 -8.35
C THR A 252 9.09 -12.64 -8.76
N LYS A 253 9.39 -11.67 -7.89
CA LYS A 253 10.45 -10.67 -8.06
C LYS A 253 10.36 -9.91 -9.40
N VAL A 254 9.14 -9.60 -9.87
CA VAL A 254 8.90 -8.97 -11.18
C VAL A 254 9.68 -7.66 -11.36
N HIS A 255 9.81 -6.87 -10.29
CA HIS A 255 10.60 -5.64 -10.23
C HIS A 255 12.11 -5.83 -10.51
N ARG A 256 12.60 -7.07 -10.60
CA ARG A 256 14.00 -7.41 -10.94
C ARG A 256 14.17 -7.88 -12.38
N ASP A 257 13.20 -7.66 -13.24
CA ASP A 257 13.35 -7.99 -14.65
C ASP A 257 13.99 -6.83 -15.42
N ILE A 258 15.12 -7.10 -16.09
CA ILE A 258 15.89 -6.05 -16.78
C ILE A 258 15.10 -5.36 -17.90
N LYS A 259 14.15 -6.05 -18.54
CA LYS A 259 13.33 -5.43 -19.59
C LYS A 259 12.33 -4.44 -18.98
N ILE A 260 11.70 -4.82 -17.88
CA ILE A 260 10.78 -3.95 -17.13
C ILE A 260 11.54 -2.75 -16.56
N ILE A 261 12.69 -2.98 -15.93
CA ILE A 261 13.54 -1.90 -15.39
C ILE A 261 13.93 -0.90 -16.47
N ASN A 262 14.36 -1.36 -17.65
CA ASN A 262 14.73 -0.45 -18.73
C ASN A 262 13.51 0.28 -19.34
N ALA A 263 12.33 -0.34 -19.35
CA ALA A 263 11.09 0.34 -19.74
C ALA A 263 10.74 1.47 -18.74
N MET A 264 10.84 1.20 -17.43
CA MET A 264 10.66 2.21 -16.38
C MET A 264 11.67 3.35 -16.53
N ARG A 265 12.96 3.03 -16.69
CA ARG A 265 14.03 4.03 -16.85
C ARG A 265 13.78 4.93 -18.05
N LYS A 266 13.42 4.35 -19.20
CA LYS A 266 13.06 5.11 -20.40
C LYS A 266 11.88 6.02 -20.17
N TRP A 267 10.83 5.54 -19.52
CA TRP A 267 9.68 6.38 -19.13
C TRP A 267 10.09 7.56 -18.24
N MET A 268 11.06 7.35 -17.36
CA MET A 268 11.62 8.38 -16.49
C MET A 268 12.71 9.27 -17.15
N GLY A 269 12.96 9.12 -18.45
CA GLY A 269 14.00 9.88 -19.16
C GLY A 269 15.44 9.44 -18.86
N LEU A 270 15.62 8.27 -18.24
CA LEU A 270 16.93 7.69 -17.91
C LEU A 270 17.41 6.74 -19.02
N GLY A 271 18.72 6.71 -19.25
CA GLY A 271 19.35 5.76 -20.18
C GLY A 271 19.22 4.30 -19.71
N PRO A 272 19.29 3.32 -20.62
CA PRO A 272 19.21 1.90 -20.26
C PRO A 272 20.42 1.47 -19.43
N ILE A 273 20.25 0.37 -18.68
CA ILE A 273 21.29 -0.29 -17.90
C ILE A 273 21.34 -1.78 -18.22
N SER A 274 22.47 -2.40 -17.93
CA SER A 274 22.65 -3.85 -18.00
C SER A 274 22.24 -4.50 -16.68
N GLY A 275 22.02 -5.82 -16.70
CA GLY A 275 21.82 -6.59 -15.47
C GLY A 275 23.03 -6.51 -14.54
N ALA A 276 24.25 -6.48 -15.08
CA ALA A 276 25.48 -6.37 -14.29
C ALA A 276 25.53 -5.09 -13.46
N ASP A 277 25.08 -3.95 -14.01
CA ASP A 277 25.07 -2.65 -13.33
C ASP A 277 24.22 -2.64 -12.04
N ILE A 278 23.27 -3.57 -11.93
CA ILE A 278 22.34 -3.68 -10.80
C ILE A 278 22.43 -5.03 -10.09
N GLY A 279 23.53 -5.75 -10.28
CA GLY A 279 23.77 -7.02 -9.58
C GLY A 279 22.79 -8.14 -9.99
N LEU A 280 22.36 -8.15 -11.26
CA LEU A 280 21.57 -9.18 -11.93
C LEU A 280 22.37 -9.82 -13.09
N PRO A 281 23.43 -10.58 -12.80
CA PRO A 281 24.47 -10.93 -13.77
C PRO A 281 24.09 -12.04 -14.79
N GLY A 282 22.81 -12.28 -15.07
CA GLY A 282 22.35 -13.49 -15.78
C GLY A 282 23.21 -13.95 -16.98
N LEU A 283 23.87 -15.11 -16.80
CA LEU A 283 24.50 -16.03 -17.78
C LEU A 283 26.02 -15.96 -18.14
N VAL A 284 26.96 -15.38 -17.38
CA VAL A 284 28.42 -15.66 -17.57
C VAL A 284 29.19 -15.60 -16.23
N PRO A 285 30.21 -16.46 -15.97
CA PRO A 285 30.68 -16.76 -14.61
C PRO A 285 31.68 -15.74 -14.05
N ASN A 286 31.64 -15.63 -12.72
CA ASN A 286 32.63 -15.07 -11.81
C ASN A 286 33.05 -13.62 -12.06
N ARG A 287 32.53 -12.72 -11.23
CA ARG A 287 33.37 -11.80 -10.46
C ARG A 287 32.64 -11.27 -9.23
N GLU A 288 33.46 -10.95 -8.24
CA GLU A 288 33.12 -10.62 -6.87
C GLU A 288 32.20 -9.40 -6.73
N ALA A 289 31.51 -9.39 -5.60
CA ALA A 289 30.40 -8.55 -5.20
C ALA A 289 30.64 -7.02 -5.24
N GLN A 290 29.53 -6.29 -5.36
CA GLN A 290 29.03 -5.20 -4.49
C GLN A 290 27.95 -4.46 -5.28
N THR A 291 26.72 -4.27 -4.79
CA THR A 291 26.29 -2.99 -4.19
C THR A 291 24.84 -3.10 -3.67
N LEU A 292 24.55 -2.34 -2.62
CA LEU A 292 23.28 -2.18 -1.91
C LEU A 292 22.06 -1.95 -2.83
N LEU A 293 20.95 -2.62 -2.50
CA LEU A 293 19.63 -2.37 -3.07
C LEU A 293 18.93 -1.26 -2.26
N ALA A 294 18.64 -0.12 -2.91
CA ALA A 294 17.66 0.85 -2.43
C ALA A 294 16.35 0.63 -3.21
N ILE A 295 15.21 0.61 -2.50
CA ILE A 295 13.91 0.76 -3.16
C ILE A 295 13.86 2.22 -3.64
N ILE A 296 13.86 2.41 -4.95
CA ILE A 296 13.89 3.71 -5.60
C ILE A 296 12.44 4.16 -5.79
N TYR A 297 12.02 5.17 -5.02
CA TYR A 297 10.93 6.06 -5.40
C TYR A 297 11.58 7.29 -6.04
N ILE A 298 11.31 7.55 -7.32
CA ILE A 298 11.76 8.78 -7.99
C ILE A 298 10.53 9.50 -8.52
N ARG A 299 10.40 10.75 -8.08
CA ARG A 299 9.30 11.66 -8.42
C ARG A 299 9.69 12.52 -9.62
N TYR A 300 8.71 12.81 -10.47
CA TYR A 300 8.79 13.88 -11.45
C TYR A 300 8.27 15.17 -10.80
N ASN A 301 9.11 16.21 -10.68
CA ASN A 301 8.68 17.52 -10.21
C ASN A 301 8.51 18.47 -11.41
N TYR A 302 7.47 19.30 -11.40
CA TYR A 302 7.08 20.18 -12.52
C TYR A 302 8.14 21.24 -12.91
N ASN A 303 9.27 21.32 -12.19
CA ASN A 303 10.34 22.29 -12.39
C ASN A 303 11.64 21.71 -13.01
N ASN A 304 11.62 20.52 -13.61
CA ASN A 304 12.81 19.85 -14.19
C ASN A 304 13.94 19.49 -13.20
N ASP A 305 13.68 19.52 -11.89
CA ASP A 305 14.63 19.03 -10.88
C ASP A 305 14.33 17.57 -10.51
N PHE A 306 15.36 16.72 -10.59
CA PHE A 306 15.30 15.32 -10.17
C PHE A 306 15.72 15.19 -8.70
N GLU A 307 14.80 14.78 -7.83
CA GLU A 307 15.14 14.38 -6.46
C GLU A 307 15.05 12.85 -6.33
N ILE A 308 16.17 12.22 -5.99
CA ILE A 308 16.26 10.79 -5.70
C ILE A 308 16.08 10.64 -4.19
N SER A 309 14.87 10.29 -3.75
CA SER A 309 14.61 9.96 -2.35
C SER A 309 14.70 8.44 -2.16
N MET A 310 15.78 7.99 -1.53
CA MET A 310 15.89 6.61 -1.07
C MET A 310 14.97 6.40 0.14
N ILE A 311 14.12 5.37 0.11
CA ILE A 311 13.64 4.78 1.36
C ILE A 311 14.90 4.22 2.05
N LYS A 312 15.36 4.90 3.10
CA LYS A 312 16.41 4.33 3.96
C LYS A 312 15.88 3.00 4.47
N PRO A 313 16.56 1.86 4.21
CA PRO A 313 16.19 0.63 4.88
C PRO A 313 16.29 0.88 6.40
N MET A 314 15.22 0.59 7.15
CA MET A 314 15.23 0.46 8.61
C MET A 314 16.07 -0.76 9.06
N GLY A 315 17.29 -0.90 8.53
CA GLY A 315 18.11 -2.11 8.62
C GLY A 315 19.58 -1.86 8.89
N ILE A 316 20.00 -0.62 9.17
CA ILE A 316 21.38 -0.31 9.58
C ILE A 316 21.37 0.60 10.82
N LEU A 317 20.68 0.16 11.88
CA LEU A 317 20.95 0.65 13.25
C LEU A 317 21.45 -0.45 14.19
N LYS A 318 21.65 -1.69 13.70
CA LYS A 318 22.02 -2.83 14.57
C LYS A 318 23.49 -3.24 14.51
N LYS A 319 24.31 -2.65 13.61
CA LYS A 319 25.72 -3.06 13.44
C LYS A 319 26.76 -2.10 14.00
N LYS A 320 26.36 -0.93 14.52
CA LYS A 320 27.27 0.03 15.18
C LYS A 320 27.14 0.06 16.72
N LEU A 321 26.27 -0.78 17.28
CA LEU A 321 26.05 -0.95 18.72
C LEU A 321 26.68 -2.23 19.32
N MET A 322 27.46 -3.00 18.54
CA MET A 322 28.01 -4.28 19.00
C MET A 322 29.50 -4.53 18.66
N THR A 323 30.26 -3.50 18.30
CA THR A 323 31.73 -3.64 18.21
C THR A 323 32.35 -2.44 18.89
N ASN A 324 32.76 -2.63 20.15
CA ASN A 324 33.78 -1.82 20.78
C ASN A 324 35.08 -2.10 20.02
N ASP A 325 35.48 -1.19 19.16
CA ASP A 325 36.89 -1.00 18.84
C ASP A 325 37.08 0.49 18.56
N GLU A 326 37.74 1.13 19.52
CA GLU A 326 38.19 2.52 19.49
C GLU A 326 39.43 2.63 18.60
N SER A 327 39.37 3.51 17.61
CA SER A 327 40.53 4.31 17.21
C SER A 327 40.04 5.54 16.45
N ASP A 328 40.09 6.69 17.13
CA ASP A 328 39.81 8.03 16.62
C ASP A 328 40.83 8.44 15.54
N GLU A 329 40.34 9.09 14.47
CA GLU A 329 40.88 10.38 13.99
C GLU A 329 39.92 11.01 12.94
N ASP A 330 39.60 12.29 13.19
CA ASP A 330 38.98 13.32 12.33
C ASP A 330 37.56 13.16 11.77
N ILE A 331 36.55 13.68 12.50
CA ILE A 331 35.53 14.63 11.98
C ILE A 331 35.08 15.57 13.12
N SER A 332 35.81 16.65 13.37
CA SER A 332 35.40 17.72 14.30
C SER A 332 34.81 18.93 13.56
N GLU A 333 33.62 18.82 12.95
CA GLU A 333 32.83 20.04 12.64
C GLU A 333 31.33 19.81 12.29
N THR A 334 30.68 18.77 12.82
CA THR A 334 29.23 18.58 12.55
C THR A 334 28.41 18.05 13.73
N ASN A 335 28.84 18.31 14.97
CA ASN A 335 28.23 17.70 16.17
C ASN A 335 27.68 18.68 17.23
N SER A 336 27.44 19.97 16.94
CA SER A 336 26.99 20.88 18.00
C SER A 336 25.48 20.89 18.29
N LYS A 337 24.61 20.10 17.63
CA LYS A 337 23.15 20.09 17.94
C LYS A 337 22.40 18.74 17.90
N ILE A 338 23.06 17.60 17.75
CA ILE A 338 22.37 16.28 17.71
C ILE A 338 22.65 15.41 18.95
N GLY A 339 23.57 15.83 19.83
CA GLY A 339 24.06 15.01 20.95
C GLY A 339 23.28 15.08 22.27
N VAL A 340 22.20 15.85 22.41
CA VAL A 340 21.55 16.05 23.74
C VAL A 340 20.09 15.59 23.82
N THR A 341 19.44 15.19 22.72
CA THR A 341 18.01 14.78 22.78
C THR A 341 17.79 13.26 22.79
N ILE A 342 18.83 12.44 22.58
CA ILE A 342 18.68 10.98 22.45
C ILE A 342 18.85 10.22 23.78
N SER A 343 19.47 10.83 24.80
CA SER A 343 19.56 10.21 26.14
C SER A 343 18.34 10.44 27.04
N LEU A 344 17.33 11.19 26.60
CA LEU A 344 16.08 11.40 27.34
C LEU A 344 14.92 10.49 26.88
N LEU A 345 15.07 9.78 25.76
CA LEU A 345 14.00 8.96 25.17
C LEU A 345 14.06 7.47 25.58
N VAL A 346 15.19 6.99 26.10
CA VAL A 346 15.29 5.61 26.61
C VAL A 346 14.73 5.50 28.04
N SER A 347 14.88 6.53 28.87
CA SER A 347 14.35 6.52 30.25
C SER A 347 12.85 6.79 30.34
N LEU A 348 12.22 7.40 29.32
CA LEU A 348 10.77 7.62 29.30
C LEU A 348 9.99 6.35 28.90
N PHE A 349 10.61 5.46 28.13
CA PHE A 349 9.99 4.22 27.66
C PHE A 349 10.00 3.11 28.73
N GLU A 350 10.98 3.09 29.64
CA GLU A 350 11.00 2.17 30.78
C GLU A 350 10.13 2.66 31.96
N TYR A 351 9.96 3.98 32.15
CA TYR A 351 9.09 4.54 33.19
C TYR A 351 7.60 4.39 32.88
N LEU A 352 7.19 4.47 31.59
CA LEU A 352 5.79 4.32 31.18
C LEU A 352 5.32 2.86 31.15
N MET A 353 6.23 1.88 31.13
CA MET A 353 5.91 0.45 31.11
C MET A 353 5.92 -0.20 32.51
N SER A 354 6.27 0.54 33.57
CA SER A 354 6.35 0.02 34.94
C SER A 354 5.27 0.54 35.90
N SER A 355 4.33 1.40 35.47
CA SER A 355 3.36 2.04 36.37
C SER A 355 1.90 1.55 36.27
N GLU A 356 1.60 0.43 35.61
CA GLU A 356 0.21 -0.12 35.56
C GLU A 356 0.09 -1.58 36.03
N TYR A 357 0.93 -1.99 36.99
CA TYR A 357 0.64 -3.17 37.81
C TYR A 357 0.76 -2.81 39.29
N GLY A 358 -0.30 -2.18 39.81
CA GLY A 358 -0.57 -1.97 41.23
C GLY A 358 -1.97 -2.47 41.54
N SER A 359 -2.03 -3.59 42.25
CA SER A 359 -3.24 -4.22 42.80
C SER A 359 -4.04 -3.27 43.67
N GLU A 360 -5.37 -3.27 43.53
CA GLU A 360 -6.26 -3.07 44.68
C GLU A 360 -7.55 -3.88 44.50
N SER A 361 -7.71 -4.82 45.42
CA SER A 361 -8.91 -5.58 45.73
C SER A 361 -9.97 -4.71 46.41
N GLY A 362 -11.24 -4.86 46.05
CA GLY A 362 -12.35 -4.31 46.81
C GLY A 362 -13.69 -4.79 46.27
N ASN A 363 -14.32 -5.71 46.99
CA ASN A 363 -15.71 -6.13 46.81
C ASN A 363 -16.66 -4.93 46.91
N GLU A 364 -17.70 -4.88 46.08
CA GLU A 364 -19.05 -4.67 46.61
C GLU A 364 -20.09 -5.24 45.64
N VAL A 365 -20.95 -6.07 46.24
CA VAL A 365 -22.15 -6.66 45.68
C VAL A 365 -23.24 -5.60 45.79
N ASP A 366 -24.06 -5.43 44.75
CA ASP A 366 -25.48 -5.13 44.97
C ASP A 366 -26.33 -5.75 43.85
N THR A 367 -27.29 -6.52 44.32
CA THR A 367 -28.36 -7.27 43.64
C THR A 367 -29.56 -6.37 43.37
N GLU A 368 -30.30 -6.63 42.29
CA GLU A 368 -31.78 -6.57 42.16
C GLU A 368 -32.09 -6.83 40.67
N ASP A 369 -32.47 -8.05 40.28
CA ASP A 369 -33.86 -8.55 40.17
C ASP A 369 -34.83 -7.51 39.58
N ASP A 370 -35.28 -7.74 38.34
CA ASP A 370 -36.72 -7.85 38.09
C ASP A 370 -37.05 -8.50 36.74
N ASN A 371 -38.17 -9.21 36.81
CA ASN A 371 -38.67 -10.27 35.94
C ASN A 371 -39.38 -9.81 34.66
N GLU A 372 -39.45 -10.78 33.73
CA GLU A 372 -40.59 -11.13 32.84
C GLU A 372 -41.21 -10.07 31.92
N VAL A 373 -41.37 -10.43 30.64
CA VAL A 373 -42.67 -10.92 30.09
C VAL A 373 -42.48 -11.18 28.59
N GLU A 374 -42.70 -12.45 28.19
CA GLU A 374 -42.96 -12.89 26.82
C GLU A 374 -44.24 -12.24 26.27
N ASN A 375 -44.29 -11.94 24.97
CA ASN A 375 -45.51 -12.14 24.17
C ASN A 375 -45.16 -12.23 22.68
N ASP A 376 -45.39 -13.41 22.14
CA ASP A 376 -45.60 -13.70 20.72
C ASP A 376 -46.79 -12.92 20.16
N VAL A 377 -46.66 -12.37 18.94
CA VAL A 377 -47.76 -12.28 17.97
C VAL A 377 -47.19 -12.47 16.56
N ASP A 378 -47.45 -13.66 16.01
CA ASP A 378 -47.52 -13.92 14.57
C ASP A 378 -48.65 -13.08 13.96
N ASP A 379 -48.42 -12.45 12.80
CA ASP A 379 -49.45 -12.43 11.76
C ASP A 379 -48.87 -12.21 10.35
N LYS A 380 -49.14 -13.19 9.50
CA LYS A 380 -48.97 -13.17 8.05
C LYS A 380 -50.16 -12.42 7.44
N VAL A 381 -49.91 -11.48 6.52
CA VAL A 381 -50.78 -11.30 5.34
C VAL A 381 -49.93 -10.87 4.14
N SER A 382 -50.00 -11.67 3.09
CA SER A 382 -49.62 -11.36 1.71
C SER A 382 -50.74 -10.63 0.99
N ASP A 383 -50.38 -9.63 0.17
CA ASP A 383 -50.80 -9.49 -1.23
C ASP A 383 -49.84 -8.56 -1.98
#